data_AF-A0A833HHN2-F1
#
_entry.id   AF-A0A833HHN2-F1
#
_cell.length_a   1.000
_cell.length_b   1.000
_cell.length_c   1.000
_cell.angle_alpha   90.00
_cell.angle_beta   90.00
_cell.angle_gamma   90.00
#
_symmetry.space_group_name_H-M   'P 1'
#
loop_
_entity.id
_entity.type
_entity.pdbx_description
1 polymer ?
#
loop_
_entity_poly.entity_id
_entity_poly.type
_entity_poly.pdbx_seq_one_letter_code
_entity_poly.pdbx_strand_id
1 'polypeptide(L)'
;MAMRSRSSPGSRASSCARSSFGIVRAGVSISRAGRAAAAAILAQGRGAGAGFAYHARMATRALLAAALLALGAVVPARAAGDETLVYRWRLEGLAGVLAGLFMPNDGEGRLTLRNLAEGRVRSELTITAERRSAGDFFVYGAEWDPRSGTTVRAWSSQRWRGEEKSKRAEVGQTGVIDVASAVHMLRLDPPSAPRRLEIWSDGKLYPVSVVPHGRELRRVDGRELELRHLTVRGVALPGRRLWKGSLDLWLTTGEEATPVEIRVARSSARVRLELVERREGIDEGKERGGPR
;
A
#
# COMPACT_ATOMS: atom_id res chain seq x y z
N MET A 1 -45.23 33.64 -46.75
CA MET A 1 -44.83 32.22 -46.72
C MET A 1 -44.30 31.93 -45.32
N ALA A 2 -44.92 30.97 -44.64
CA ALA A 2 -44.95 30.82 -43.19
C ALA A 2 -43.92 29.82 -42.63
N MET A 3 -43.52 29.99 -41.37
CA MET A 3 -43.31 28.95 -40.33
C MET A 3 -42.64 29.63 -39.12
N ARG A 4 -43.36 29.99 -38.04
CA ARG A 4 -43.77 29.15 -36.89
C ARG A 4 -42.67 28.24 -36.35
N SER A 5 -42.12 28.60 -35.18
CA SER A 5 -41.53 27.65 -34.24
C SER A 5 -42.14 27.88 -32.85
N ARG A 6 -42.57 26.78 -32.24
CA ARG A 6 -43.49 26.70 -31.11
C ARG A 6 -42.74 26.74 -29.78
N SER A 7 -43.34 27.42 -28.82
CA SER A 7 -43.20 27.16 -27.39
C SER A 7 -43.81 25.81 -27.00
N SER A 8 -43.18 25.06 -26.11
CA SER A 8 -43.88 24.21 -25.14
C SER A 8 -43.07 24.03 -23.85
N PRO A 9 -43.73 24.16 -22.68
CA PRO A 9 -43.14 24.03 -21.35
C PRO A 9 -43.45 22.65 -20.71
N GLY A 10 -42.71 22.30 -19.67
CA GLY A 10 -43.05 21.21 -18.73
C GLY A 10 -41.97 21.14 -17.65
N SER A 11 -42.12 21.77 -16.48
CA SER A 11 -42.91 21.28 -15.33
C SER A 11 -42.62 19.83 -14.97
N ARG A 12 -41.78 19.61 -13.95
CA ARG A 12 -42.14 18.82 -12.77
C ARG A 12 -41.50 19.40 -11.51
N ALA A 13 -42.39 19.77 -10.60
CA ALA A 13 -42.14 20.15 -9.23
C ALA A 13 -41.91 18.91 -8.34
N SER A 14 -41.61 19.22 -7.07
CA SER A 14 -41.86 18.39 -5.89
C SER A 14 -40.85 17.26 -5.65
N SER A 15 -40.45 16.91 -4.43
CA SER A 15 -40.79 17.38 -3.09
C SER A 15 -39.89 16.62 -2.09
N CYS A 16 -39.43 17.34 -1.06
CA CYS A 16 -39.49 16.97 0.36
C CYS A 16 -39.32 15.48 0.78
N ALA A 17 -38.25 15.20 1.55
CA ALA A 17 -38.25 14.42 2.80
C ALA A 17 -36.85 14.50 3.44
N ARG A 18 -36.58 15.33 4.45
CA ARG A 18 -36.65 14.99 5.89
C ARG A 18 -36.72 13.49 6.18
N SER A 19 -35.64 12.93 6.75
CA SER A 19 -35.75 12.11 7.95
C SER A 19 -34.38 11.71 8.52
N SER A 20 -34.24 12.01 9.82
CA SER A 20 -33.71 11.13 10.86
C SER A 20 -32.20 10.90 10.91
N PHE A 21 -31.53 11.75 11.71
CA PHE A 21 -30.35 11.36 12.46
C PHE A 21 -30.72 10.26 13.46
N GLY A 22 -30.38 9.02 13.12
CA GLY A 22 -30.40 7.90 14.04
C GLY A 22 -29.11 7.89 14.88
N ILE A 23 -29.26 8.07 16.19
CA ILE A 23 -28.20 7.76 17.17
C ILE A 23 -28.01 6.25 17.16
N VAL A 24 -26.91 5.77 16.55
CA VAL A 24 -26.51 4.36 16.66
C VAL A 24 -25.83 4.17 18.01
N ARG A 25 -26.59 3.63 18.98
CA ARG A 25 -26.01 2.99 20.17
C ARG A 25 -25.21 1.77 19.71
N ALA A 26 -23.89 1.80 19.87
CA ALA A 26 -23.05 0.63 19.72
C ALA A 26 -23.38 -0.38 20.83
N GLY A 27 -24.29 -1.31 20.55
CA GLY A 27 -24.51 -2.49 21.38
C GLY A 27 -23.34 -3.46 21.19
N VAL A 28 -22.58 -3.70 22.25
CA VAL A 28 -21.59 -4.77 22.30
C VAL A 28 -22.34 -6.11 22.20
N SER A 29 -22.35 -6.71 21.01
CA SER A 29 -22.90 -8.05 20.79
C SER A 29 -21.87 -9.08 21.28
N ILE A 30 -22.02 -9.52 22.53
CA ILE A 30 -21.29 -10.69 23.04
C ILE A 30 -21.94 -11.93 22.45
N SER A 31 -21.18 -12.69 21.65
CA SER A 31 -21.62 -13.91 20.99
C SER A 31 -22.16 -14.94 22.00
N ARG A 32 -23.16 -15.74 21.58
CA ARG A 32 -23.76 -16.82 22.39
C ARG A 32 -22.71 -17.81 22.94
N ALA A 33 -21.56 -17.97 22.27
CA ALA A 33 -20.45 -18.79 22.73
C ALA A 33 -19.82 -18.27 24.03
N GLY A 34 -19.77 -16.95 24.25
CA GLY A 34 -19.22 -16.35 25.47
C GLY A 34 -20.08 -16.57 26.72
N ARG A 35 -21.40 -16.70 26.56
CA ARG A 35 -22.32 -16.93 27.70
C ARG A 35 -22.30 -18.38 28.20
N ALA A 36 -22.02 -19.35 27.34
CA ALA A 36 -21.95 -20.76 27.71
C ALA A 36 -20.71 -21.07 28.58
N ALA A 37 -19.57 -20.41 28.31
CA ALA A 37 -18.35 -20.60 29.10
C ALA A 37 -18.45 -20.02 30.53
N ALA A 38 -19.14 -18.88 30.70
CA ALA A 38 -19.33 -18.26 32.02
C ALA A 38 -20.29 -19.05 32.93
N ALA A 39 -21.29 -19.74 32.36
CA ALA A 39 -22.24 -20.54 33.13
C ALA A 39 -21.64 -21.86 33.65
N ALA A 40 -20.72 -22.47 32.89
CA ALA A 40 -20.04 -23.71 33.31
C ALA A 40 -19.11 -23.51 34.51
N ILE A 41 -18.50 -22.33 34.64
CA ILE A 41 -17.57 -22.00 35.73
C ILE A 41 -18.30 -21.78 37.06
N LEU A 42 -19.58 -21.36 37.04
CA LEU A 42 -20.37 -21.13 38.25
C LEU A 42 -21.06 -22.38 38.80
N ALA A 43 -21.12 -23.49 38.03
CA ALA A 43 -21.84 -24.69 38.42
C ALA A 43 -21.01 -25.73 39.22
N GLN A 44 -19.69 -25.56 39.36
CA GLN A 44 -18.79 -26.55 39.96
C GLN A 44 -18.44 -26.31 41.44
N GLY A 45 -19.16 -25.43 42.14
CA GLY A 45 -18.82 -25.01 43.50
C GLY A 45 -19.82 -25.42 44.58
N ARG A 46 -20.22 -26.69 44.67
CA ARG A 46 -20.98 -27.18 45.84
C ARG A 46 -20.54 -28.59 46.24
N GLY A 47 -19.55 -28.65 47.14
CA GLY A 47 -19.25 -29.83 47.94
C GLY A 47 -17.77 -30.17 47.96
N ALA A 48 -17.04 -29.70 48.98
CA ALA A 48 -15.96 -30.43 49.65
C ALA A 48 -15.24 -29.50 50.64
N GLY A 49 -14.90 -30.06 51.80
CA GLY A 49 -14.50 -29.38 53.02
C GLY A 49 -13.13 -28.69 53.05
N ALA A 50 -12.75 -28.33 54.26
CA ALA A 50 -11.76 -27.36 54.68
C ALA A 50 -10.27 -27.64 54.34
N GLY A 51 -9.96 -28.07 53.11
CA GLY A 51 -8.60 -28.23 52.59
C GLY A 51 -8.19 -27.23 51.49
N PHE A 52 -9.10 -26.33 51.07
CA PHE A 52 -8.95 -25.57 49.82
C PHE A 52 -8.41 -24.13 49.95
N ALA A 53 -7.91 -23.72 51.12
CA ALA A 53 -7.40 -22.35 51.29
C ALA A 53 -6.05 -22.10 50.59
N TYR A 54 -5.27 -23.14 50.29
CA TYR A 54 -3.92 -22.99 49.71
C TYR A 54 -3.89 -23.04 48.17
N HIS A 55 -4.79 -23.81 47.53
CA HIS A 55 -4.82 -23.93 46.06
C HIS A 55 -5.63 -22.84 45.35
N ALA A 56 -6.58 -22.19 46.03
CA ALA A 56 -7.37 -21.10 45.45
C ALA A 56 -6.50 -19.89 45.05
N ARG A 57 -5.44 -19.57 45.83
CA ARG A 57 -4.54 -18.44 45.53
C ARG A 57 -3.59 -18.69 44.35
N MET A 58 -3.26 -19.95 44.03
CA MET A 58 -2.45 -20.27 42.85
C MET A 58 -3.26 -20.24 41.55
N ALA A 59 -4.50 -20.74 41.58
CA ALA A 59 -5.37 -20.76 40.40
C ALA A 59 -5.74 -19.34 39.92
N THR A 60 -5.97 -18.40 40.85
CA THR A 60 -6.27 -16.99 40.50
C THR A 60 -5.07 -16.26 39.88
N ARG A 61 -3.84 -16.58 40.31
CA ARG A 61 -2.61 -16.00 39.73
C ARG A 61 -2.31 -16.54 38.33
N ALA A 62 -2.60 -17.82 38.07
CA ALA A 62 -2.44 -18.43 36.75
C ALA A 62 -3.44 -17.86 35.71
N LEU A 63 -4.68 -17.60 36.12
CA LEU A 63 -5.68 -16.96 35.25
C LEU A 63 -5.39 -15.48 34.98
N LEU A 64 -4.84 -14.74 35.93
CA LEU A 64 -4.40 -13.35 35.69
C LEU A 64 -3.19 -13.28 34.74
N ALA A 65 -2.24 -14.21 34.85
CA ALA A 65 -1.10 -14.31 33.94
C ALA A 65 -1.52 -14.68 32.51
N ALA A 66 -2.50 -15.58 32.35
CA ALA A 66 -3.07 -15.92 31.04
C ALA A 66 -3.87 -14.75 30.42
N ALA A 67 -4.61 -13.98 31.23
CA ALA A 67 -5.31 -12.78 30.76
C ALA A 67 -4.35 -11.65 30.36
N LEU A 68 -3.23 -11.48 31.07
CA LEU A 68 -2.18 -10.51 30.73
C LEU A 68 -1.38 -10.92 29.48
N LEU A 69 -1.23 -12.23 29.21
CA LEU A 69 -0.63 -12.74 27.95
C LEU A 69 -1.58 -12.64 26.75
N ALA A 70 -2.91 -12.67 26.97
CA ALA A 70 -3.91 -12.46 25.92
C ALA A 70 -4.10 -10.97 25.55
N LEU A 71 -3.67 -10.04 26.42
CA LEU A 71 -3.46 -8.62 26.13
C LEU A 71 -2.09 -8.40 25.47
N GLY A 72 -1.68 -9.33 24.60
CA GLY A 72 -0.54 -9.13 23.71
C GLY A 72 -0.71 -7.78 23.04
N ALA A 73 0.19 -6.86 23.37
CA ALA A 73 0.18 -5.52 22.83
C ALA A 73 0.11 -5.66 21.31
N VAL A 74 -1.05 -5.30 20.74
CA VAL A 74 -1.10 -4.94 19.33
C VAL A 74 -0.21 -3.72 19.27
N VAL A 75 1.09 -3.93 19.01
CA VAL A 75 2.01 -2.85 18.71
C VAL A 75 1.37 -2.23 17.47
N PRO A 76 0.78 -1.02 17.58
CA PRO A 76 0.23 -0.39 16.41
C PRO A 76 1.41 -0.28 15.44
N ALA A 77 1.29 -0.92 14.27
CA ALA A 77 2.24 -0.73 13.19
C ALA A 77 2.41 0.77 13.07
N ARG A 78 3.61 1.27 13.42
CA ARG A 78 3.86 2.70 13.50
C ARG A 78 3.50 3.22 12.11
N ALA A 79 2.53 4.14 12.05
CA ALA A 79 2.24 4.82 10.81
C ALA A 79 3.54 5.50 10.43
N ALA A 80 4.26 4.92 9.47
CA ALA A 80 5.51 5.46 8.98
C ALA A 80 5.20 6.92 8.65
N GLY A 81 5.91 7.84 9.29
CA GLY A 81 5.72 9.27 9.04
C GLY A 81 5.92 9.57 7.55
N ASP A 82 5.66 10.81 7.16
CA ASP A 82 5.96 11.23 5.81
C ASP A 82 7.43 10.92 5.49
N GLU A 83 7.66 10.20 4.39
CA GLU A 83 8.95 9.63 4.03
C GLU A 83 9.22 9.92 2.55
N THR A 84 10.46 10.27 2.25
CA THR A 84 10.94 10.37 0.88
C THR A 84 12.20 9.53 0.72
N LEU A 85 12.15 8.56 -0.18
CA LEU A 85 13.29 7.75 -0.59
C LEU A 85 13.75 8.22 -1.97
N VAL A 86 15.00 8.64 -2.05
CA VAL A 86 15.63 9.10 -3.29
C VAL A 86 16.48 7.97 -3.85
N TYR A 87 16.34 7.73 -5.15
CA TYR A 87 16.99 6.69 -5.89
C TYR A 87 17.78 7.28 -7.05
N ARG A 88 18.86 6.61 -7.41
CA ARG A 88 19.44 6.71 -8.74
C ARG A 88 18.85 5.57 -9.56
N TRP A 89 18.30 5.86 -10.73
CA TRP A 89 17.78 4.81 -11.61
C TRP A 89 18.62 4.65 -12.87
N ARG A 90 18.58 3.45 -13.44
CA ARG A 90 19.19 3.10 -14.73
C ARG A 90 18.31 2.14 -15.54
N LEU A 91 18.35 2.25 -16.87
CA LEU A 91 17.81 1.22 -17.77
C LEU A 91 18.79 0.06 -17.88
N GLU A 92 18.30 -1.16 -17.70
CA GLU A 92 19.04 -2.40 -17.92
C GLU A 92 18.55 -3.15 -19.16
N GLY A 93 19.43 -3.96 -19.74
CA GLY A 93 19.13 -4.87 -20.87
C GLY A 93 19.45 -4.30 -22.26
N LEU A 94 19.36 -5.16 -23.29
CA LEU A 94 19.61 -4.82 -24.70
C LEU A 94 18.75 -3.66 -25.20
N ALA A 95 17.50 -3.59 -24.74
CA ALA A 95 16.63 -2.45 -25.02
C ALA A 95 17.14 -1.17 -24.34
N GLY A 96 17.73 -1.22 -23.15
CA GLY A 96 18.36 -0.06 -22.52
C GLY A 96 19.60 0.44 -23.27
N VAL A 97 20.39 -0.49 -23.83
CA VAL A 97 21.57 -0.16 -24.65
C VAL A 97 21.16 0.51 -25.97
N LEU A 98 20.16 -0.02 -26.66
CA LEU A 98 19.67 0.55 -27.92
C LEU A 98 18.81 1.80 -27.70
N ALA A 99 18.02 1.83 -26.62
CA ALA A 99 17.24 3.00 -26.23
C ALA A 99 18.15 4.14 -25.77
N GLY A 100 19.31 3.86 -25.16
CA GLY A 100 20.27 4.88 -24.71
C GLY A 100 20.76 5.85 -25.80
N LEU A 101 20.63 5.47 -27.09
CA LEU A 101 20.90 6.37 -28.23
C LEU A 101 19.83 7.46 -28.39
N PHE A 102 18.63 7.26 -27.84
CA PHE A 102 17.43 8.06 -28.09
C PHE A 102 16.56 8.32 -26.84
N MET A 103 16.95 7.76 -25.69
CA MET A 103 16.27 7.78 -24.40
C MET A 103 17.29 7.92 -23.27
N PRO A 104 16.96 8.68 -22.21
CA PRO A 104 17.68 8.64 -20.95
C PRO A 104 17.80 7.21 -20.46
N ASN A 105 19.03 6.79 -20.18
CA ASN A 105 19.34 5.49 -19.60
C ASN A 105 19.59 5.59 -18.09
N ASP A 106 19.58 6.78 -17.51
CA ASP A 106 19.70 7.01 -16.08
C ASP A 106 19.04 8.33 -15.63
N GLY A 107 18.91 8.50 -14.32
CA GLY A 107 18.42 9.72 -13.70
C GLY A 107 18.08 9.54 -12.22
N GLU A 108 17.15 10.37 -11.73
CA GLU A 108 16.69 10.37 -10.34
C GLU A 108 15.29 9.76 -10.21
N GLY A 109 15.11 8.89 -9.22
CA GLY A 109 13.83 8.33 -8.80
C GLY A 109 13.48 8.82 -7.40
N ARG A 110 12.21 9.04 -7.12
CA ARG A 110 11.74 9.47 -5.81
C ARG A 110 10.47 8.71 -5.43
N LEU A 111 10.54 7.91 -4.37
CA LEU A 111 9.38 7.30 -3.76
C LEU A 111 8.98 8.15 -2.56
N THR A 112 7.80 8.76 -2.63
CA THR A 112 7.22 9.52 -1.54
C THR A 112 6.09 8.73 -0.91
N LEU A 113 6.03 8.80 0.41
CA LEU A 113 4.95 8.29 1.23
C LEU A 113 4.42 9.44 2.06
N ARG A 114 3.11 9.68 2.00
CA ARG A 114 2.45 10.72 2.79
C ARG A 114 1.24 10.16 3.49
N ASN A 115 1.12 10.44 4.78
CA ASN A 115 -0.12 10.18 5.50
C ASN A 115 -1.14 11.26 5.12
N LEU A 116 -2.32 10.84 4.72
CA LEU A 116 -3.44 11.71 4.43
C LEU A 116 -4.37 11.78 5.64
N ALA A 117 -5.33 12.70 5.57
CA ALA A 117 -6.47 12.71 6.48
C ALA A 117 -7.16 11.34 6.50
N GLU A 118 -7.86 11.05 7.61
CA GLU A 118 -8.65 9.81 7.81
C GLU A 118 -7.82 8.52 7.89
N GLY A 119 -6.48 8.63 8.00
CA GLY A 119 -5.59 7.47 8.12
C GLY A 119 -5.31 6.77 6.79
N ARG A 120 -5.65 7.40 5.66
CA ARG A 120 -5.23 6.96 4.32
C ARG A 120 -3.77 7.31 4.08
N VAL A 121 -3.16 6.64 3.12
CA VAL A 121 -1.76 6.84 2.75
C VAL A 121 -1.67 7.04 1.25
N ARG A 122 -0.89 8.05 0.83
CA ARG A 122 -0.53 8.29 -0.57
C ARG A 122 0.92 7.86 -0.79
N SER A 123 1.11 6.94 -1.72
CA SER A 123 2.44 6.52 -2.18
C SER A 123 2.62 6.94 -3.64
N GLU A 124 3.74 7.56 -3.97
CA GLU A 124 4.05 7.99 -5.33
C GLU A 124 5.51 7.75 -5.68
N LEU A 125 5.76 6.99 -6.75
CA LEU A 125 7.07 6.77 -7.34
C LEU A 125 7.20 7.64 -8.60
N THR A 126 8.05 8.66 -8.54
CA THR A 126 8.44 9.52 -9.66
C THR A 126 9.80 9.08 -10.19
N ILE A 127 9.96 8.97 -11.50
CA ILE A 127 11.20 8.64 -12.19
C ILE A 127 11.45 9.74 -13.21
N THR A 128 12.50 10.52 -13.05
CA THR A 128 12.87 11.66 -13.90
C THR A 128 14.19 11.44 -14.60
N ALA A 129 14.27 11.83 -15.86
CA ALA A 129 15.52 11.82 -16.63
C ALA A 129 16.48 12.93 -16.20
N GLU A 130 17.78 12.74 -16.46
CA GLU A 130 18.80 13.75 -16.24
C GLU A 130 18.66 14.96 -17.21
N ARG A 131 19.40 16.05 -16.91
CA ARG A 131 19.26 17.40 -17.49
C ARG A 131 19.13 17.51 -19.02
N ARG A 132 19.69 16.58 -19.81
CA ARG A 132 19.59 16.63 -21.28
C ARG A 132 18.19 16.32 -21.81
N SER A 133 17.34 15.69 -21.00
CA SER A 133 15.94 15.41 -21.29
C SER A 133 15.03 16.04 -20.22
N ALA A 134 15.36 17.27 -19.82
CA ALA A 134 14.65 18.02 -18.80
C ALA A 134 13.14 18.07 -19.12
N GLY A 135 12.34 17.37 -18.31
CA GLY A 135 10.88 17.32 -18.42
C GLY A 135 10.29 15.94 -18.67
N ASP A 136 11.09 14.95 -19.09
CA ASP A 136 10.60 13.57 -19.25
C ASP A 136 10.50 12.88 -17.87
N PHE A 137 9.36 12.25 -17.63
CA PHE A 137 9.09 11.57 -16.36
C PHE A 137 8.14 10.38 -16.50
N PHE A 138 8.19 9.50 -15.51
CA PHE A 138 7.18 8.49 -15.23
C PHE A 138 6.76 8.61 -13.76
N VAL A 139 5.47 8.59 -13.50
CA VAL A 139 4.87 8.63 -12.17
C VAL A 139 3.93 7.45 -12.02
N TYR A 140 4.08 6.71 -10.94
CA TYR A 140 3.12 5.73 -10.46
C TYR A 140 2.66 6.17 -9.09
N GLY A 141 1.36 6.12 -8.81
CA GLY A 141 0.91 6.38 -7.47
C GLY A 141 -0.45 5.79 -7.15
N ALA A 142 -0.71 5.69 -5.86
CA ALA A 142 -1.98 5.27 -5.33
C ALA A 142 -2.28 5.95 -4.00
N GLU A 143 -3.57 6.05 -3.72
CA GLU A 143 -4.12 6.28 -2.39
C GLU A 143 -4.70 4.97 -1.89
N TRP A 144 -4.25 4.52 -0.72
CA TRP A 144 -4.68 3.27 -0.13
C TRP A 144 -4.98 3.44 1.37
N ASP A 145 -5.90 2.65 1.86
CA ASP A 145 -6.25 2.57 3.29
C ASP A 145 -5.52 1.38 3.92
N PRO A 146 -4.51 1.62 4.79
CA PRO A 146 -3.74 0.56 5.43
C PRO A 146 -4.57 -0.32 6.37
N ARG A 147 -5.70 0.18 6.89
CA ARG A 147 -6.52 -0.59 7.84
C ARG A 147 -7.36 -1.65 7.14
N SER A 148 -7.92 -1.30 6.00
CA SER A 148 -8.74 -2.21 5.20
C SER A 148 -7.96 -2.95 4.11
N GLY A 149 -6.75 -2.49 3.78
CA GLY A 149 -5.99 -2.97 2.62
C GLY A 149 -6.64 -2.59 1.28
N THR A 150 -7.50 -1.57 1.28
CA THR A 150 -8.23 -1.10 0.10
C THR A 150 -7.42 -0.06 -0.64
N THR A 151 -7.17 -0.28 -1.93
CA THR A 151 -6.71 0.80 -2.81
C THR A 151 -7.92 1.62 -3.24
N VAL A 152 -7.96 2.88 -2.81
CA VAL A 152 -9.05 3.81 -3.12
C VAL A 152 -8.92 4.26 -4.56
N ARG A 153 -7.72 4.72 -4.93
CA ARG A 153 -7.43 5.29 -6.26
C ARG A 153 -6.02 4.92 -6.68
N ALA A 154 -5.82 4.74 -7.98
CA ALA A 154 -4.49 4.61 -8.57
C ALA A 154 -4.34 5.51 -9.81
N TRP A 155 -3.13 5.96 -10.08
CA TRP A 155 -2.79 6.74 -11.26
C TRP A 155 -1.40 6.40 -11.80
N SER A 156 -1.23 6.72 -13.07
CA SER A 156 0.06 6.74 -13.73
C SER A 156 0.10 7.93 -14.68
N SER A 157 1.19 8.69 -14.65
CA SER A 157 1.44 9.76 -15.62
C SER A 157 2.82 9.57 -16.23
N GLN A 158 2.96 9.85 -17.51
CA GLN A 158 4.24 9.84 -18.18
C GLN A 158 4.32 11.01 -19.15
N ARG A 159 5.46 11.67 -19.18
CA ARG A 159 5.82 12.63 -20.23
C ARG A 159 7.06 12.12 -20.95
N TRP A 160 6.96 12.10 -22.27
CA TRP A 160 8.02 11.63 -23.14
C TRP A 160 8.05 12.47 -24.42
N ARG A 161 9.17 13.13 -24.71
CA ARG A 161 9.33 13.96 -25.93
C ARG A 161 8.22 14.99 -26.11
N GLY A 162 7.78 15.59 -25.01
CA GLY A 162 6.68 16.56 -25.00
C GLY A 162 5.27 15.97 -25.09
N GLU A 163 5.11 14.67 -25.35
CA GLU A 163 3.82 14.00 -25.24
C GLU A 163 3.56 13.58 -23.79
N GLU A 164 2.38 13.91 -23.27
CA GLU A 164 1.96 13.49 -21.94
C GLU A 164 0.78 12.51 -22.01
N LYS A 165 0.87 11.43 -21.24
CA LYS A 165 -0.19 10.44 -21.07
C LYS A 165 -0.44 10.25 -19.59
N SER A 166 -1.67 10.45 -19.18
CA SER A 166 -2.11 10.26 -17.80
C SER A 166 -3.33 9.35 -17.75
N LYS A 167 -3.34 8.44 -16.77
CA LYS A 167 -4.45 7.56 -16.45
C LYS A 167 -4.68 7.61 -14.94
N ARG A 168 -5.95 7.62 -14.55
CA ARG A 168 -6.39 7.56 -13.15
C ARG A 168 -7.67 6.74 -13.09
N ALA A 169 -7.85 5.98 -12.02
CA ALA A 169 -9.10 5.26 -11.75
C ALA A 169 -9.38 5.23 -10.25
N GLU A 170 -10.65 5.36 -9.90
CA GLU A 170 -11.16 4.87 -8.61
C GLU A 170 -11.12 3.34 -8.66
N VAL A 171 -10.47 2.73 -7.69
CA VAL A 171 -10.27 1.28 -7.61
C VAL A 171 -11.26 0.69 -6.61
N GLY A 172 -11.31 1.24 -5.40
CA GLY A 172 -12.26 0.87 -4.34
C GLY A 172 -12.24 -0.61 -3.96
N GLN A 173 -11.11 -1.30 -4.11
CA GLN A 173 -11.00 -2.75 -3.94
C GLN A 173 -9.84 -3.14 -3.03
N THR A 174 -10.08 -4.16 -2.20
CA THR A 174 -9.07 -4.78 -1.34
C THR A 174 -8.14 -5.67 -2.15
N GLY A 175 -6.85 -5.72 -1.79
CA GLY A 175 -5.89 -6.61 -2.45
C GLY A 175 -5.50 -6.17 -3.87
N VAL A 176 -5.85 -4.95 -4.25
CA VAL A 176 -5.31 -4.27 -5.44
C VAL A 176 -4.12 -3.40 -5.01
N ILE A 177 -3.03 -3.47 -5.74
CA ILE A 177 -1.82 -2.65 -5.55
C ILE A 177 -1.48 -1.90 -6.84
N ASP A 178 -0.72 -0.82 -6.77
CA ASP A 178 0.05 -0.28 -7.89
C ASP A 178 1.55 -0.50 -7.64
N VAL A 179 2.44 -0.03 -8.51
CA VAL A 179 3.89 -0.16 -8.29
C VAL A 179 4.33 0.51 -6.98
N ALA A 180 3.89 1.75 -6.71
CA ALA A 180 4.30 2.50 -5.53
C ALA A 180 3.70 1.93 -4.24
N SER A 181 2.40 1.66 -4.22
CA SER A 181 1.74 1.06 -3.05
C SER A 181 2.18 -0.37 -2.79
N ALA A 182 2.58 -1.14 -3.81
CA ALA A 182 3.17 -2.46 -3.60
C ALA A 182 4.45 -2.38 -2.76
N VAL A 183 5.34 -1.41 -3.04
CA VAL A 183 6.57 -1.24 -2.24
C VAL A 183 6.20 -1.02 -0.78
N HIS A 184 5.25 -0.14 -0.50
CA HIS A 184 4.90 0.20 0.87
C HIS A 184 4.12 -0.90 1.59
N MET A 185 3.10 -1.48 0.96
CA MET A 185 2.34 -2.58 1.53
C MET A 185 3.24 -3.79 1.85
N LEU A 186 4.20 -4.11 0.98
CA LEU A 186 5.12 -5.23 1.19
C LEU A 186 6.19 -4.96 2.24
N ARG A 187 6.45 -3.71 2.60
CA ARG A 187 7.25 -3.35 3.78
C ARG A 187 6.50 -3.65 5.08
N LEU A 188 5.20 -3.33 5.10
CA LEU A 188 4.35 -3.46 6.29
C LEU A 188 3.92 -4.91 6.55
N ASP A 189 3.46 -5.62 5.52
CA ASP A 189 2.99 -7.01 5.61
C ASP A 189 3.61 -7.89 4.50
N PRO A 190 4.91 -8.18 4.62
CA PRO A 190 5.62 -9.05 3.69
C PRO A 190 5.12 -10.49 3.80
N PRO A 191 4.70 -11.11 2.68
CA PRO A 191 4.21 -12.49 2.71
C PRO A 191 5.34 -13.50 2.94
N SER A 192 5.06 -14.56 3.73
CA SER A 192 5.97 -15.70 3.95
C SER A 192 5.80 -16.83 2.92
N ALA A 193 4.68 -16.82 2.17
CA ALA A 193 4.36 -17.75 1.10
C ALA A 193 3.76 -16.97 -0.10
N PRO A 194 3.71 -17.53 -1.31
CA PRO A 194 3.13 -16.83 -2.46
C PRO A 194 1.71 -16.29 -2.18
N ARG A 195 1.52 -14.97 -2.38
CA ARG A 195 0.24 -14.26 -2.12
C ARG A 195 -0.31 -13.72 -3.44
N ARG A 196 -1.52 -14.13 -3.82
CA ARG A 196 -2.21 -13.59 -5.00
C ARG A 196 -2.80 -12.22 -4.68
N LEU A 197 -2.65 -11.29 -5.61
CA LEU A 197 -3.19 -9.93 -5.56
C LEU A 197 -3.62 -9.53 -6.98
N GLU A 198 -4.11 -8.31 -7.12
CA GLU A 198 -4.20 -7.64 -8.42
C GLU A 198 -3.28 -6.42 -8.45
N ILE A 199 -2.72 -6.13 -9.62
CA ILE A 199 -2.00 -4.88 -9.84
C ILE A 199 -2.80 -3.98 -10.78
N TRP A 200 -3.05 -2.75 -10.35
CA TRP A 200 -3.50 -1.68 -11.23
C TRP A 200 -2.31 -1.16 -12.01
N SER A 201 -2.46 -1.09 -13.33
CA SER A 201 -1.50 -0.39 -14.15
C SER A 201 -2.05 0.06 -15.48
N ASP A 202 -1.75 1.32 -15.84
CA ASP A 202 -2.18 1.94 -17.09
C ASP A 202 -3.71 1.78 -17.31
N GLY A 203 -4.48 2.02 -16.25
CA GLY A 203 -5.94 1.96 -16.27
C GLY A 203 -6.56 0.56 -16.27
N LYS A 204 -5.77 -0.50 -16.06
CA LYS A 204 -6.26 -1.89 -16.10
C LYS A 204 -5.80 -2.66 -14.85
N LEU A 205 -6.63 -3.61 -14.43
CA LEU A 205 -6.31 -4.56 -13.37
C LEU A 205 -5.76 -5.85 -13.97
N TYR A 206 -4.71 -6.39 -13.35
CA TYR A 206 -4.11 -7.65 -13.76
C TYR A 206 -3.87 -8.55 -12.55
N PRO A 207 -4.15 -9.86 -12.65
CA PRO A 207 -3.79 -10.81 -11.61
C PRO A 207 -2.27 -10.92 -11.48
N VAL A 208 -1.78 -10.86 -10.24
CA VAL A 208 -0.37 -11.02 -9.90
C VAL A 208 -0.18 -11.94 -8.70
N SER A 209 1.05 -12.43 -8.53
CA SER A 209 1.49 -13.14 -7.35
C SER A 209 2.73 -12.46 -6.80
N VAL A 210 2.72 -12.22 -5.49
CA VAL A 210 3.90 -11.83 -4.72
C VAL A 210 4.58 -13.10 -4.23
N VAL A 211 5.81 -13.33 -4.66
CA VAL A 211 6.61 -14.51 -4.34
C VAL A 211 7.79 -14.10 -3.46
N PRO A 212 7.88 -14.60 -2.22
CA PRO A 212 9.06 -14.41 -1.40
C PRO A 212 10.19 -15.34 -1.86
N HIS A 213 11.41 -14.81 -1.97
CA HIS A 213 12.61 -15.56 -2.34
C HIS A 213 13.55 -15.87 -1.16
N GLY A 214 13.16 -15.46 0.05
CA GLY A 214 13.97 -15.61 1.25
C GLY A 214 14.85 -14.40 1.51
N ARG A 215 16.01 -14.65 2.13
CA ARG A 215 16.97 -13.62 2.52
C ARG A 215 18.30 -13.85 1.83
N GLU A 216 18.99 -12.76 1.52
CA GLU A 216 20.30 -12.78 0.90
C GLU A 216 21.19 -11.64 1.40
N LEU A 217 22.48 -11.89 1.48
CA LEU A 217 23.48 -10.87 1.81
C LEU A 217 23.87 -10.13 0.53
N ARG A 218 23.82 -8.81 0.56
CA ARG A 218 24.30 -7.97 -0.55
C ARG A 218 25.15 -6.82 -0.05
N ARG A 219 26.11 -6.44 -0.88
CA ARG A 219 26.88 -5.22 -0.67
C ARG A 219 26.14 -4.02 -1.26
N VAL A 220 25.72 -3.10 -0.40
CA VAL A 220 25.07 -1.83 -0.77
C VAL A 220 25.89 -0.71 -0.14
N ASP A 221 26.34 0.24 -0.96
CA ASP A 221 27.20 1.35 -0.52
C ASP A 221 28.40 0.90 0.36
N GLY A 222 29.09 -0.14 -0.11
CA GLY A 222 30.26 -0.69 0.58
C GLY A 222 29.95 -1.53 1.83
N ARG A 223 28.71 -1.53 2.34
CA ARG A 223 28.26 -2.28 3.52
C ARG A 223 27.55 -3.57 3.12
N GLU A 224 27.74 -4.63 3.89
CA GLU A 224 26.98 -5.87 3.72
C GLU A 224 25.66 -5.78 4.49
N LEU A 225 24.55 -6.00 3.81
CA LEU A 225 23.20 -5.97 4.37
C LEU A 225 22.50 -7.30 4.11
N GLU A 226 21.83 -7.83 5.13
CA GLU A 226 20.85 -8.91 4.95
C GLU A 226 19.56 -8.30 4.40
N LEU A 227 19.14 -8.76 3.22
CA LEU A 227 18.00 -8.26 2.49
C LEU A 227 16.98 -9.36 2.28
N ARG A 228 15.70 -9.00 2.37
CA ARG A 228 14.57 -9.81 1.95
C ARG A 228 14.25 -9.51 0.49
N HIS A 229 14.20 -10.55 -0.32
CA HIS A 229 13.83 -10.41 -1.75
C HIS A 229 12.38 -10.85 -1.97
N LEU A 230 11.58 -9.95 -2.55
CA LEU A 230 10.20 -10.18 -2.96
C LEU A 230 10.04 -9.89 -4.46
N THR A 231 9.22 -10.70 -5.13
CA THR A 231 8.94 -10.53 -6.56
C THR A 231 7.44 -10.50 -6.80
N VAL A 232 6.95 -9.51 -7.53
CA VAL A 232 5.59 -9.47 -8.09
C VAL A 232 5.64 -9.82 -9.58
N ARG A 233 4.88 -10.86 -9.98
CA ARG A 233 4.77 -11.30 -11.38
C ARG A 233 3.31 -11.48 -11.78
N GLY A 234 3.00 -11.29 -13.06
CA GLY A 234 1.70 -11.62 -13.63
C GLY A 234 1.38 -13.11 -13.52
N VAL A 235 0.11 -13.42 -13.23
CA VAL A 235 -0.39 -14.80 -13.20
C VAL A 235 -1.32 -15.00 -14.40
N ALA A 236 -1.11 -16.06 -15.17
CA ALA A 236 -2.04 -16.41 -16.23
C ALA A 236 -3.32 -17.00 -15.62
N LEU A 237 -4.46 -16.36 -15.86
CA LEU A 237 -5.78 -16.86 -15.46
C LEU A 237 -6.71 -16.87 -16.69
N PRO A 238 -7.54 -17.91 -16.87
CA PRO A 238 -8.51 -17.96 -17.96
C PRO A 238 -9.39 -16.70 -18.01
N GLY A 239 -9.55 -16.12 -19.21
CA GLY A 239 -10.36 -14.92 -19.42
C GLY A 239 -9.79 -13.61 -18.85
N ARG A 240 -8.61 -13.63 -18.22
CA ARG A 240 -7.95 -12.43 -17.68
C ARG A 240 -6.71 -12.07 -18.49
N ARG A 241 -6.37 -10.78 -18.51
CA ARG A 241 -5.16 -10.29 -19.15
C ARG A 241 -3.95 -10.64 -18.29
N LEU A 242 -2.89 -11.20 -18.89
CA LEU A 242 -1.62 -11.39 -18.21
C LEU A 242 -0.89 -10.05 -18.06
N TRP A 243 -0.41 -9.76 -16.85
CA TRP A 243 0.54 -8.68 -16.66
C TRP A 243 1.92 -9.09 -17.17
N LYS A 244 2.41 -8.46 -18.24
CA LYS A 244 3.73 -8.74 -18.83
C LYS A 244 4.89 -8.03 -18.10
N GLY A 245 4.62 -7.41 -16.96
CA GLY A 245 5.63 -6.70 -16.17
C GLY A 245 6.15 -7.52 -15.00
N SER A 246 7.11 -6.95 -14.28
CA SER A 246 7.52 -7.42 -12.96
C SER A 246 7.94 -6.28 -12.05
N LEU A 247 7.86 -6.56 -10.76
CA LEU A 247 8.43 -5.73 -9.70
C LEU A 247 9.29 -6.64 -8.82
N ASP A 248 10.57 -6.34 -8.68
CA ASP A 248 11.46 -7.03 -7.74
C ASP A 248 11.88 -6.02 -6.66
N LEU A 249 11.83 -6.43 -5.40
CA LEU A 249 12.11 -5.59 -4.24
C LEU A 249 13.16 -6.23 -3.34
N TRP A 250 14.16 -5.45 -2.98
CA TRP A 250 15.13 -5.80 -1.95
C TRP A 250 14.94 -4.88 -0.76
N LEU A 251 14.41 -5.46 0.32
CA LEU A 251 14.06 -4.76 1.54
C LEU A 251 15.06 -5.13 2.63
N THR A 252 15.49 -4.16 3.45
CA THR A 252 16.23 -4.50 4.68
C THR A 252 15.38 -5.37 5.62
N THR A 253 16.02 -6.16 6.49
CA THR A 253 15.30 -7.04 7.43
C THR A 253 14.83 -6.35 8.71
N GLY A 254 15.24 -5.09 8.93
CA GLY A 254 14.83 -4.27 10.07
C GLY A 254 13.37 -3.83 10.02
N GLU A 255 12.92 -3.15 11.07
CA GLU A 255 11.52 -2.71 11.26
C GLU A 255 11.00 -1.85 10.10
N GLU A 256 11.83 -0.95 9.58
CA GLU A 256 11.47 -0.04 8.49
C GLU A 256 11.36 -0.72 7.11
N ALA A 257 11.93 -1.92 7.00
CA ALA A 257 12.04 -2.71 5.77
C ALA A 257 12.47 -1.88 4.55
N THR A 258 13.41 -0.95 4.72
CA THR A 258 13.78 0.05 3.71
C THR A 258 14.12 -0.62 2.35
N PRO A 259 13.47 -0.22 1.26
CA PRO A 259 13.72 -0.73 -0.08
C PRO A 259 15.02 -0.15 -0.63
N VAL A 260 16.11 -0.91 -0.53
CA VAL A 260 17.44 -0.51 -0.99
C VAL A 260 17.60 -0.65 -2.50
N GLU A 261 16.83 -1.54 -3.12
CA GLU A 261 16.78 -1.71 -4.57
C GLU A 261 15.36 -2.07 -5.00
N ILE A 262 14.91 -1.42 -6.07
CA ILE A 262 13.64 -1.71 -6.75
C ILE A 262 13.94 -1.96 -8.21
N ARG A 263 13.41 -3.05 -8.79
CA ARG A 263 13.45 -3.25 -10.23
C ARG A 263 12.04 -3.32 -10.78
N VAL A 264 11.76 -2.47 -11.77
CA VAL A 264 10.48 -2.46 -12.48
C VAL A 264 10.75 -2.87 -13.92
N ALA A 265 10.19 -3.99 -14.35
CA ALA A 265 10.24 -4.40 -15.76
C ALA A 265 8.86 -4.19 -16.40
N ARG A 266 8.84 -3.54 -17.57
CA ARG A 266 7.65 -3.47 -18.42
C ARG A 266 8.07 -3.71 -19.86
N SER A 267 7.45 -4.70 -20.51
CA SER A 267 7.83 -5.06 -21.88
C SER A 267 9.33 -5.40 -21.94
N SER A 268 10.09 -4.82 -22.88
CA SER A 268 11.53 -4.99 -23.06
C SER A 268 12.40 -4.12 -22.15
N ALA A 269 11.84 -3.12 -21.46
CA ALA A 269 12.60 -2.21 -20.62
C ALA A 269 12.58 -2.65 -19.15
N ARG A 270 13.75 -2.60 -18.51
CA ARG A 270 13.91 -2.81 -17.08
C ARG A 270 14.54 -1.58 -16.45
N VAL A 271 13.85 -0.97 -15.51
CA VAL A 271 14.35 0.12 -14.69
C VAL A 271 14.86 -0.48 -13.39
N ARG A 272 16.12 -0.22 -13.04
CA ARG A 272 16.67 -0.51 -11.71
C ARG A 272 16.80 0.81 -10.96
N LEU A 273 16.29 0.86 -9.74
CA LEU A 273 16.39 1.98 -8.82
C LEU A 273 17.24 1.55 -7.63
N GLU A 274 18.35 2.24 -7.39
CA GLU A 274 19.26 2.02 -6.26
C GLU A 274 19.07 3.17 -5.26
N LEU A 275 18.83 2.84 -3.99
CA LEU A 275 18.63 3.84 -2.94
C LEU A 275 19.90 4.69 -2.77
N VAL A 276 19.73 6.01 -2.75
CA VAL A 276 20.80 6.99 -2.52
C VAL A 276 20.61 7.65 -1.16
N GLU A 277 19.38 8.06 -0.86
CA GLU A 277 19.10 8.86 0.33
C GLU A 277 17.71 8.53 0.88
N ARG A 278 17.59 8.52 2.20
CA ARG A 278 16.32 8.50 2.92
C ARG A 278 16.15 9.83 3.63
N ARG A 279 15.01 10.48 3.43
CA ARG A 279 14.59 11.67 4.16
C ARG A 279 13.33 11.38 4.95
N GLU A 280 13.38 11.66 6.24
CA GLU A 280 12.23 11.59 7.13
C GLU A 280 11.66 13.00 7.31
N GLY A 281 10.33 13.11 7.27
CA GLY A 281 9.63 14.38 7.48
C GLY A 281 9.26 15.10 6.19
N ILE A 282 8.32 16.04 6.36
CA ILE A 282 7.81 16.88 5.28
C ILE A 282 8.91 17.90 4.96
N ASP A 283 9.54 17.75 3.80
CA ASP A 283 10.16 18.89 3.12
C ASP A 283 8.98 19.76 2.68
N GLU A 284 8.41 20.52 3.62
CA GLU A 284 7.50 21.62 3.33
C GLU A 284 8.37 22.56 2.52
N GLY A 285 8.35 22.35 1.20
CA GLY A 285 8.98 23.21 0.24
C GLY A 285 8.51 24.60 0.60
N LYS A 286 9.40 25.33 1.27
CA LYS A 286 9.29 26.74 1.57
C LYS A 286 9.09 27.36 0.20
N GLU A 287 7.83 27.55 -0.20
CA GLU A 287 7.45 28.40 -1.32
C GLU A 287 8.14 29.72 -0.98
N ARG A 288 9.31 29.94 -1.60
CA ARG A 288 10.01 31.19 -1.52
C ARG A 288 9.05 32.16 -2.18
N GLY A 289 8.30 32.88 -1.35
CA GLY A 289 7.59 34.07 -1.76
C GLY A 289 8.58 34.92 -2.55
N GLY A 290 8.35 35.02 -3.85
CA GLY A 290 9.07 35.96 -4.69
C GLY A 290 8.79 37.37 -4.16
N PRO A 291 9.80 38.25 -4.13
CA PRO A 291 9.56 39.65 -3.82
C PRO A 291 8.60 40.22 -4.88
N ARG A 292 7.54 40.89 -4.39
CA ARG A 292 6.75 41.82 -5.20
C ARG A 292 7.56 43.09 -5.46
#